data_AF-A0A945NHG2-F1
#
_entry.id   AF-A0A945NHG2-F1
#
_cell.length_a   1.000
_cell.length_b   1.000
_cell.length_c   1.000
_cell.angle_alpha   90.00
_cell.angle_beta   90.00
_cell.angle_gamma   90.00
#
_symmetry.space_group_name_H-M   'P 1'
#
loop_
_entity.id
_entity.type
_entity.pdbx_description
1 polymer ?
#
loop_
_entity_poly.entity_id
_entity_poly.type
_entity_poly.pdbx_seq_one_letter_code
_entity_poly.pdbx_strand_id
1 'polypeptide(L)' 'MNAKLPASMDTEENSENNSGTDASIGSLLRASRNRRNEELSEVSSSLRIRQVYLEAIENNQFEELPGAIYAIGFIRTYA' A
#
# COMPACT_ATOMS: atom_id res chain seq x y z
N MET A 1 -46.84 32.60 12.44
CA MET A 1 -45.98 33.11 11.34
C MET A 1 -44.79 33.78 12.04
N ASN A 2 -43.58 33.24 12.18
CA ASN A 2 -42.82 32.25 11.43
C ASN A 2 -42.04 31.38 12.42
N ALA A 3 -42.37 30.09 12.50
CA ALA A 3 -41.52 29.11 13.18
C ALA A 3 -40.34 28.81 12.24
N LYS A 4 -39.24 29.56 12.40
CA LYS A 4 -37.95 29.18 11.82
C LYS A 4 -37.41 28.01 12.65
N LEU A 5 -37.90 26.82 12.34
CA LEU A 5 -37.28 25.56 12.75
C LEU A 5 -35.92 25.47 12.02
N PRO A 6 -34.78 25.34 12.72
CA PRO A 6 -33.59 24.79 12.10
C PRO A 6 -33.82 23.28 11.94
N ALA A 7 -34.18 22.86 10.73
CA ALA A 7 -34.06 21.47 10.32
C ALA A 7 -32.58 21.17 10.11
N SER A 8 -31.91 20.67 11.14
CA SER A 8 -30.65 19.92 11.12
C SER A 8 -30.51 19.35 12.55
N MET A 9 -31.24 18.29 12.91
CA MET A 9 -30.76 16.90 12.78
C MET A 9 -29.34 16.77 13.32
N ASP A 10 -29.29 16.55 14.63
CA ASP A 10 -28.63 15.43 15.30
C ASP A 10 -27.35 14.84 14.70
N THR A 11 -26.51 14.42 15.64
CA THR A 11 -25.42 13.44 15.50
C THR A 11 -24.11 14.11 15.13
N GLU A 12 -23.40 14.58 16.15
CA GLU A 12 -22.36 13.79 16.82
C GLU A 12 -21.26 13.40 15.81
N GLU A 13 -20.11 14.02 16.06
CA GLU A 13 -18.78 13.51 15.79
C GLU A 13 -18.77 11.97 15.71
N ASN A 14 -18.83 11.44 14.49
CA ASN A 14 -18.30 10.12 14.22
C ASN A 14 -17.35 10.26 13.04
N SER A 15 -16.11 10.61 13.40
CA SER A 15 -14.92 10.12 12.71
C SER A 15 -15.06 8.60 12.64
N GLU A 16 -15.79 8.11 11.64
CA GLU A 16 -15.86 6.69 11.31
C GLU A 16 -14.48 6.25 10.82
N ASN A 17 -13.70 5.88 11.84
CA ASN A 17 -12.68 4.87 11.83
C ASN A 17 -12.98 3.80 10.78
N ASN A 18 -12.37 3.92 9.61
CA ASN A 18 -11.88 2.74 8.92
C ASN A 18 -10.44 2.48 9.36
N SER A 19 -10.27 2.13 10.63
CA SER A 19 -9.05 1.50 11.12
C SER A 19 -9.01 0.06 10.59
N GLY A 20 -8.66 -0.03 9.31
CA GLY A 20 -8.56 -1.27 8.56
C GLY A 20 -7.63 -1.12 7.36
N THR A 21 -6.46 -0.50 7.56
CA THR A 21 -5.31 -0.52 6.63
C THR A 21 -5.60 -0.13 5.18
N ASP A 22 -5.41 1.15 4.82
CA ASP A 22 -4.92 1.51 3.49
C ASP A 22 -3.44 1.08 3.35
N ALA A 23 -3.14 -0.17 3.68
CA ALA A 23 -1.83 -0.76 3.48
C ALA A 23 -1.66 -0.93 1.98
N SER A 24 -0.94 0.00 1.38
CA SER A 24 -0.53 -0.10 -0.02
C SER A 24 0.17 -1.44 -0.25
N ILE A 25 0.05 -1.98 -1.47
CA ILE A 25 0.68 -3.26 -1.82
C ILE A 25 2.18 -3.28 -1.49
N GLY A 26 2.89 -2.17 -1.70
CA GLY A 26 4.30 -2.04 -1.33
C GLY A 26 4.54 -2.21 0.17
N SER A 27 3.70 -1.59 1.01
CA SER A 27 3.81 -1.73 2.47
C SER A 27 3.53 -3.17 2.94
N LEU A 28 2.59 -3.86 2.30
CA LEU A 28 2.26 -5.25 2.60
C LEU A 28 3.41 -6.19 2.23
N LEU A 29 4.01 -6.00 1.06
CA LEU A 29 5.17 -6.78 0.60
C LEU A 29 6.37 -6.58 1.54
N ARG A 30 6.68 -5.33 1.90
CA ARG A 30 7.73 -5.00 2.87
C ARG A 30 7.47 -5.67 4.23
N ALA A 31 6.24 -5.59 4.73
CA ALA A 31 5.87 -6.21 5.99
C ALA A 31 6.00 -7.73 5.95
N SER A 32 5.63 -8.36 4.82
CA SER A 32 5.79 -9.80 4.60
C SER A 32 7.26 -10.21 4.64
N ARG A 33 8.11 -9.52 3.87
CA ARG A 33 9.57 -9.75 3.86
C ARG A 33 10.18 -9.62 5.25
N ASN A 34 9.87 -8.53 5.96
CA ASN A 34 10.37 -8.29 7.31
C ASN A 34 9.90 -9.36 8.31
N ARG A 35 8.65 -9.86 8.19
CA ARG A 35 8.14 -10.95 9.04
C ARG A 35 8.92 -12.25 8.83
N ARG A 36 9.45 -12.47 7.62
CA ARG A 36 10.33 -13.61 7.30
C ARG A 36 11.79 -13.37 7.69
N ASN A 37 12.14 -12.19 8.20
CA ASN A 37 13.52 -11.76 8.47
C ASN A 37 14.45 -11.88 7.23
N GLU A 38 13.92 -11.59 6.06
CA GLU A 38 14.69 -11.61 4.81
C GLU A 38 15.20 -10.21 4.47
N GLU A 39 16.46 -10.12 4.08
CA GLU A 39 17.00 -8.88 3.54
C GLU A 39 16.52 -8.67 2.10
N LEU A 40 16.30 -7.41 1.72
CA LEU A 40 15.82 -7.09 0.36
C LEU A 40 16.80 -7.56 -0.73
N SER A 41 18.10 -7.59 -0.41
CA SER A 41 19.17 -8.09 -1.29
C SER A 41 19.12 -9.61 -1.49
N GLU A 42 18.74 -10.37 -0.48
CA GLU A 42 18.57 -11.83 -0.54
C GLU A 42 17.37 -12.19 -1.42
N VAL A 43 16.24 -11.50 -1.22
CA VAL A 43 15.05 -11.66 -2.05
C VAL A 43 15.34 -11.27 -3.50
N SER A 44 16.03 -10.14 -3.71
CA SER A 44 16.48 -9.70 -5.04
C SER A 44 17.28 -10.79 -5.75
N SER A 45 18.23 -11.40 -5.05
CA SER A 45 19.08 -12.47 -5.58
C SER A 45 18.26 -13.73 -5.91
N SER A 46 17.35 -14.13 -5.03
CA SER A 46 16.48 -15.30 -5.19
C SER A 46 15.52 -15.16 -6.38
N LEU A 47 14.85 -14.01 -6.48
CA LEU A 47 13.87 -13.73 -7.54
C LEU A 47 14.52 -13.33 -8.86
N ARG A 48 15.82 -13.06 -8.87
CA ARG A 48 16.56 -12.48 -10.02
C ARG A 48 15.94 -11.18 -10.53
N ILE A 49 15.43 -10.37 -9.61
CA ILE A 49 14.91 -9.02 -9.87
C ILE A 49 15.88 -8.03 -9.23
N ARG A 50 16.30 -6.98 -9.95
CA ARG A 50 17.22 -5.97 -9.39
C ARG A 50 16.64 -5.36 -8.13
N GLN A 51 17.45 -5.22 -7.08
CA GLN A 51 17.03 -4.71 -5.77
C GLN A 51 16.30 -3.37 -5.87
N VAL A 52 16.78 -2.45 -6.70
CA VAL A 52 16.17 -1.13 -6.93
C VAL A 52 14.69 -1.22 -7.37
N TYR A 53 14.31 -2.27 -8.09
CA TYR A 53 12.92 -2.46 -8.51
C TYR A 53 12.04 -3.03 -7.41
N LEU A 54 12.59 -3.90 -6.56
CA LEU A 54 11.86 -4.39 -5.38
C LEU A 54 11.68 -3.26 -4.36
N GLU A 55 12.69 -2.41 -4.18
CA GLU A 55 12.61 -1.21 -3.35
C GLU A 55 11.54 -0.24 -3.86
N ALA A 56 11.54 0.04 -5.16
CA ALA A 56 10.51 0.86 -5.80
C ALA A 56 9.10 0.28 -5.58
N ILE A 57 8.93 -1.04 -5.70
CA ILE A 57 7.65 -1.72 -5.42
C ILE A 57 7.23 -1.56 -3.95
N GLU A 58 8.15 -1.75 -3.00
CA GLU A 58 7.86 -1.57 -1.57
C GLU A 58 7.49 -0.10 -1.24
N ASN A 59 8.02 0.85 -1.99
CA ASN A 59 7.71 2.28 -1.86
C ASN A 59 6.53 2.74 -2.73
N ASN A 60 5.91 1.85 -3.52
CA ASN A 60 4.84 2.14 -4.50
C ASN A 60 5.26 3.13 -5.61
N GLN A 61 6.55 3.18 -5.93
CA GLN A 61 7.16 4.00 -6.98
C GLN A 61 7.20 3.21 -8.31
N PHE A 62 6.05 2.84 -8.86
CA PHE A 62 5.97 1.99 -10.05
C PHE A 62 6.51 2.65 -11.32
N GLU A 63 6.62 3.98 -11.32
CA GLU A 63 7.22 4.80 -12.37
C GLU A 63 8.73 4.57 -12.54
N GLU A 64 9.42 4.10 -11.49
CA GLU A 64 10.87 3.79 -11.51
C GLU A 64 11.18 2.42 -12.15
N LEU A 65 10.14 1.65 -12.47
CA LEU A 65 10.29 0.37 -13.14
C LEU A 65 10.59 0.57 -14.64
N PRO A 66 11.25 -0.40 -15.31
CA PRO A 66 11.54 -0.31 -16.75
C PRO A 66 10.30 -0.20 -17.66
N GLY A 67 9.10 -0.36 -17.09
CA GLY A 67 7.82 -0.17 -17.73
C GLY A 67 6.69 -0.73 -16.86
N ALA A 68 5.50 -0.14 -16.96
CA ALA A 68 4.34 -0.50 -16.12
C ALA A 68 3.94 -1.99 -16.22
N ILE A 69 4.21 -2.64 -17.36
CA ILE A 69 3.93 -4.08 -17.56
C ILE A 69 4.75 -4.95 -16.60
N TYR A 70 5.97 -4.53 -16.24
CA TYR A 70 6.83 -5.27 -15.32
C TYR A 70 6.34 -5.19 -13.87
N ALA A 71 5.61 -4.12 -13.49
CA ALA A 71 5.10 -3.96 -12.13
C ALA A 71 4.25 -5.16 -11.70
N ILE A 72 3.29 -5.55 -12.55
CA ILE A 72 2.40 -6.67 -12.29
C ILE A 72 3.18 -7.97 -12.15
N GLY A 73 4.15 -8.21 -13.06
CA GLY A 73 4.99 -9.41 -13.03
C GLY A 73 5.83 -9.50 -11.76
N PHE A 74 6.54 -8.43 -11.41
CA PHE A 74 7.39 -8.37 -10.22
C PHE A 74 6.60 -8.50 -8.93
N ILE A 75 5.45 -7.81 -8.82
CA ILE A 75 4.57 -7.92 -7.64
C ILE A 75 4.12 -9.38 -7.46
N ARG A 76 3.69 -10.06 -8.54
CA ARG A 76 3.25 -11.46 -8.48
C ARG A 76 4.36 -12.43 -8.11
N THR A 77 5.59 -12.18 -8.56
CA THR A 77 6.75 -13.01 -8.22
C THR A 77 7.26 -12.74 -6.81
N TYR A 78 7.01 -11.55 -6.25
CA TYR A 78 7.49 -11.15 -4.93
C TYR A 78 6.52 -11.51 -3.78
N ALA A 79 5.21 -11.48 -4.04
CA ALA A 79 4.17 -11.84 -3.06
C ALA A 79 4.26 -13.30 -2.58
#